data_AF-A0A7V5LU45-F1
#
_entry.id   AF-A0A7V5LU45-F1
#
_cell.length_a   1.000
_cell.length_b   1.000
_cell.length_c   1.000
_cell.angle_alpha   90.00
_cell.angle_beta   90.00
_cell.angle_gamma   90.00
#
_symmetry.space_group_name_H-M   'P 1'
#
loop_
_entity.id
_entity.type
_entity.pdbx_description
1 polymer ?
#
loop_
_entity_poly.entity_id
_entity_poly.type
_entity_poly.pdbx_seq_one_letter_code
_entity_poly.pdbx_strand_id
1 'polypeptide(L)'
;MNRIFWAIVFIVLGLWIWLSNLGYLYFKRDWPILLVIIGIYMILTGVSHTIQRKSRKDVKKILKELEEGKIDADEAARKMRG
;
A
#
# COMPACT_ATOMS: atom_id res chain seq x y z
N MET A 1 -12.55 -2.29 0.83
CA MET A 1 -12.04 -2.59 2.20
C MET A 1 -11.58 -4.03 2.20
N ASN A 2 -10.27 -4.27 2.26
CA ASN A 2 -9.71 -5.62 2.05
C ASN A 2 -9.98 -6.48 3.30
N ARG A 3 -10.68 -7.61 3.15
CA ARG A 3 -11.03 -8.51 4.28
C ARG A 3 -9.79 -9.01 5.03
N ILE A 4 -8.69 -9.21 4.29
CA ILE A 4 -7.39 -9.62 4.82
C ILE A 4 -6.81 -8.56 5.77
N PHE A 5 -6.99 -7.28 5.46
CA PHE A 5 -6.51 -6.19 6.32
C PHE A 5 -7.20 -6.23 7.68
N TRP A 6 -8.53 -6.41 7.70
CA TRP A 6 -9.28 -6.51 8.95
C TRP A 6 -8.91 -7.76 9.75
N ALA A 7 -8.68 -8.90 9.09
CA ALA A 7 -8.21 -10.11 9.77
C ALA A 7 -6.87 -9.87 10.49
N ILE A 8 -5.91 -9.20 9.82
CA ILE A 8 -4.61 -8.85 10.43
C ILE A 8 -4.81 -7.91 11.62
N VAL A 9 -5.66 -6.89 11.49
CA VAL A 9 -5.96 -5.96 12.58
C VAL A 9 -6.51 -6.69 13.81
N PHE A 10 -7.47 -7.60 13.63
CA PHE A 10 -8.03 -8.37 14.73
C PHE A 10 -7.02 -9.31 15.40
N ILE A 11 -6.13 -9.94 14.63
CA ILE A 11 -5.05 -10.78 15.18
C ILE A 11 -4.11 -9.95 16.05
N VAL A 12 -3.68 -8.77 15.56
CA VAL A 12 -2.79 -7.87 16.30
C VAL A 12 -3.45 -7.38 17.58
N LEU A 13 -4.71 -6.96 17.52
CA LEU A 13 -5.45 -6.52 18.71
C LEU A 13 -5.65 -7.66 19.72
N GLY A 14 -5.94 -8.88 19.27
CA GLY A 14 -6.07 -10.05 20.13
C GLY A 14 -4.77 -10.40 20.85
N LEU A 15 -3.64 -10.43 20.12
CA LEU A 15 -2.32 -10.63 20.71
C LEU A 15 -1.96 -9.53 21.71
N TRP A 16 -2.30 -8.28 21.40
CA TRP A 16 -2.05 -7.14 22.28
C TRP A 16 -2.78 -7.26 23.62
N ILE A 17 -4.07 -7.59 23.59
CA ILE A 17 -4.89 -7.80 24.79
C ILE A 17 -4.35 -8.99 25.60
N TRP A 18 -3.98 -10.07 24.92
CA TRP A 18 -3.45 -11.26 25.57
C TRP A 18 -2.10 -11.02 26.26
N LEU A 19 -1.16 -10.35 25.58
CA LEU A 19 0.13 -9.96 26.17
C LEU A 19 -0.05 -8.98 27.33
N SER A 20 -1.03 -8.09 27.25
CA SER A 20 -1.30 -7.17 28.35
C SER A 20 -1.87 -7.87 29.57
N ASN A 21 -2.72 -8.89 29.37
CA ASN A 21 -3.26 -9.70 30.46
C ASN A 21 -2.17 -10.54 31.16
N LEU A 22 -1.14 -10.97 30.44
CA LEU A 22 0.01 -11.68 31.00
C LEU A 22 0.99 -10.77 31.78
N GLY A 23 0.74 -9.46 31.81
CA GLY A 23 1.60 -8.48 32.51
C GLY A 23 2.88 -8.09 31.78
N TYR A 24 3.10 -8.61 30.56
CA TYR A 24 4.24 -8.22 29.73
C TYR A 24 4.10 -6.81 29.15
N LEU A 25 2.85 -6.34 28.97
CA LEU A 25 2.53 -5.01 28.47
C LEU A 25 1.48 -4.33 29.35
N TYR A 26 1.65 -3.04 29.61
CA TYR A 26 0.68 -2.23 30.33
C TYR A 26 -0.19 -1.48 29.32
N PHE A 27 -1.43 -1.93 29.14
CA PHE A 27 -2.38 -1.33 28.20
C PHE A 27 -2.49 0.21 28.35
N LYS A 28 -2.44 0.70 29.59
CA LYS A 28 -2.53 2.13 29.92
C LYS A 28 -1.30 2.94 29.50
N ARG A 29 -0.12 2.32 29.41
CA ARG A 29 1.14 2.99 29.06
C ARG A 29 1.51 2.79 27.59
N ASP A 30 1.22 1.61 27.05
CA ASP A 30 1.80 1.14 25.80
C ASP A 30 0.88 1.38 24.58
N TRP A 31 -0.35 1.86 24.79
CA TRP A 31 -1.28 2.25 23.71
C TRP A 31 -0.69 3.20 22.63
N PRO A 32 0.31 4.08 22.89
CA PRO A 32 0.90 4.91 21.84
C PRO A 32 1.62 4.12 20.74
N ILE A 33 2.04 2.88 21.01
CA ILE A 33 2.66 2.02 19.99
C ILE A 33 1.71 1.76 18.81
N LEU A 34 0.41 1.65 19.06
CA LEU A 34 -0.58 1.52 17.99
C LEU A 34 -0.60 2.77 17.09
N LEU A 35 -0.47 3.97 17.68
CA LEU A 35 -0.39 5.21 16.90
C LEU A 35 0.88 5.25 16.04
N VAL A 36 2.01 4.79 16.57
CA VAL A 36 3.26 4.70 15.81
C VAL A 36 3.12 3.73 14.63
N ILE A 37 2.54 2.55 14.86
CA ILE A 37 2.28 1.56 13.80
C ILE A 37 1.34 2.12 12.73
N ILE A 38 0.26 2.81 13.13
CA ILE A 38 -0.67 3.46 12.20
C ILE A 38 0.04 4.55 11.39
N GLY A 39 0.88 5.36 12.02
CA GLY A 39 1.67 6.39 11.36
C GLY A 39 2.61 5.81 10.30
N ILE A 40 3.35 4.75 10.65
CA ILE A 40 4.23 4.04 9.71
C ILE A 40 3.42 3.44 8.56
N TYR A 41 2.28 2.81 8.85
CA TYR A 41 1.40 2.25 7.84
C TYR A 41 0.87 3.32 6.87
N MET A 42 0.48 4.50 7.36
CA MET A 42 0.07 5.62 6.51
C MET A 42 1.19 6.10 5.59
N ILE A 43 2.43 6.16 6.07
CA ILE A 43 3.58 6.54 5.25
C ILE A 43 3.81 5.50 4.14
N LEU A 44 3.83 4.22 4.48
CA LEU A 44 4.05 3.13 3.53
C LEU A 44 2.94 3.06 2.46
N THR A 45 1.68 3.25 2.87
CA THR A 45 0.54 3.23 1.95
C THR A 45 0.41 4.51 1.11
N GLY A 46 0.72 5.67 1.70
CA GLY A 46 0.74 6.96 0.99
C GLY A 46 1.79 7.02 -0.11
N VAL A 47 2.94 6.39 0.08
CA VAL A 47 3.99 6.28 -0.95
C VAL A 47 3.53 5.37 -2.10
N SER A 48 2.83 4.28 -1.81
CA SER A 48 2.34 3.33 -2.83
C SER A 48 1.33 3.94 -3.82
N HIS A 49 0.42 4.81 -3.34
CA HIS A 49 -0.57 5.45 -4.22
C HIS A 49 0.04 6.47 -5.19
N THR A 50 1.12 7.14 -4.82
CA THR A 50 1.82 8.09 -5.69
C THR A 50 2.57 7.36 -6.82
N ILE A 51 3.17 6.21 -6.51
CA ILE A 51 3.92 5.39 -7.48
C ILE A 51 2.97 4.71 -8.48
N GLN A 52 1.85 4.13 -8.04
CA GLN A 52 0.89 3.47 -8.93
C GLN A 52 0.19 4.45 -9.90
N ARG A 53 -0.07 5.69 -9.48
CA ARG A 53 -0.66 6.72 -10.36
C ARG A 53 0.28 7.13 -11.50
N LYS A 54 1.58 7.15 -11.26
CA LYS A 54 2.58 7.50 -12.29
C LYS A 54 2.63 6.45 -13.38
N SER A 55 2.77 5.17 -13.01
CA SER A 55 2.82 4.04 -13.95
C SER A 55 1.57 3.95 -14.85
N ARG A 56 0.35 4.14 -14.30
CA ARG A 56 -0.87 4.13 -15.12
C ARG A 56 -0.96 5.32 -16.09
N LYS A 57 -0.43 6.49 -15.72
CA LYS A 57 -0.38 7.65 -16.60
C LYS A 57 0.55 7.42 -17.78
N ASP A 58 1.70 6.78 -17.55
CA ASP A 58 2.69 6.49 -18.59
C ASP A 58 2.15 5.47 -19.61
N VAL A 59 1.53 4.37 -19.15
CA VAL A 59 0.89 3.38 -20.05
C VAL A 59 -0.22 4.02 -20.88
N LYS A 60 -1.06 4.86 -20.26
CA LYS A 60 -2.14 5.56 -20.97
C LYS A 60 -1.60 6.53 -22.03
N LYS A 61 -0.46 7.17 -21.78
CA LYS A 61 0.21 8.05 -22.74
C LYS A 61 0.74 7.26 -23.94
N ILE A 62 1.38 6.11 -23.70
CA ILE A 62 1.91 5.25 -24.77
C ILE A 62 0.78 4.71 -25.67
N LEU A 63 -0.33 4.26 -25.07
CA LEU A 63 -1.50 3.81 -25.82
C LEU A 63 -2.10 4.92 -26.69
N LYS A 64 -2.15 6.15 -26.17
CA LYS A 64 -2.66 7.31 -26.92
C LYS A 64 -1.77 7.67 -28.11
N GLU A 65 -0.45 7.62 -27.94
CA GLU A 65 0.50 7.85 -29.03
C GLU A 65 0.41 6.77 -30.12
N LEU A 66 0.11 5.51 -29.76
CA LEU A 66 -0.16 4.42 -30.71
C LEU A 66 -1.46 4.66 -31.50
N GLU A 67 -2.53 5.07 -30.82
CA GLU A 67 -3.83 5.37 -31.43
C GLU A 67 -3.74 6.58 -32.39
N GLU A 68 -2.93 7.58 -32.04
CA GLU A 68 -2.62 8.74 -32.90
C GLU A 68 -1.66 8.39 -34.06
N GLY A 69 -1.18 7.14 -34.15
CA GLY A 69 -0.26 6.68 -35.20
C GLY A 69 1.15 7.26 -35.10
N LYS A 70 1.53 7.80 -33.93
CA LYS A 70 2.85 8.42 -33.69
C LYS A 70 3.94 7.41 -33.36
N ILE A 71 3.56 6.20 -32.98
CA ILE A 71 4.46 5.08 -32.67
C ILE A 71 3.84 3.79 -33.20
N ASP A 72 4.70 2.85 -33.60
CA ASP A 72 4.28 1.53 -34.06
C ASP A 72 3.96 0.59 -32.87
N ALA A 73 3.17 -0.46 -33.12
CA ALA A 73 2.79 -1.45 -32.11
C ALA A 73 4.01 -2.12 -31.46
N ASP A 74 5.05 -2.38 -32.25
CA ASP A 74 6.31 -2.96 -31.75
C ASP A 74 7.09 -1.99 -30.85
N GLU A 75 7.01 -0.69 -31.15
CA GLU A 75 7.71 0.35 -30.41
C GLU A 75 7.00 0.68 -29.07
N ALA A 76 5.67 0.65 -29.09
CA ALA A 76 4.85 0.76 -27.89
C ALA A 76 5.07 -0.40 -26.91
N ALA A 77 5.21 -1.64 -27.43
CA ALA A 77 5.49 -2.82 -26.61
C ALA A 77 6.84 -2.74 -25.90
N ARG A 78 7.87 -2.20 -26.55
CA ARG A 78 9.20 -1.97 -25.94
C ARG A 78 9.13 -0.91 -24.83
N LYS A 79 8.46 0.23 -25.08
CA LYS A 79 8.27 1.29 -24.07
C LYS A 79 7.47 0.84 -22.85
N MET A 80 6.50 -0.06 -23.02
CA MET A 80 5.71 -0.60 -21.90
C MET A 80 6.45 -1.67 -21.09
N ARG A 81 7.38 -2.40 -21.70
CA ARG A 81 8.14 -3.44 -21.00
C ARG A 81 9.22 -2.89 -20.07
N GLY A 82 9.74 -1.67 -20.33
CA GLY A 82 10.77 -1.03 -19.50
C GLY A 82 12.11 -1.71 -19.62
#